data_AF-A0A8J4RIC2-F1
#
_entry.id   AF-A0A8J4RIC2-F1
#
_cell.length_a   1.000
_cell.length_b   1.000
_cell.length_c   1.000
_cell.angle_alpha   90.00
_cell.angle_beta   90.00
_cell.angle_gamma   90.00
#
_symmetry.space_group_name_H-M   'P 1'
#
loop_
_entity.id
_entity.type
_entity.pdbx_description
1 polymer ?
#
loop_
_entity_poly.entity_id
_entity_poly.type
_entity_poly.pdbx_seq_one_letter_code
_entity_poly.pdbx_strand_id
1 'polypeptide(L)'
;MQALAARPGGAPFLRITGVGSSIESVRETGKCLTELPHSLHIPFEFHPVGEQLEDLKPHMFNRRVGEALAVNSVNRLHRVPSNSLGNLLAMIRDQAPNIVTQVEQEASHNGPYFLGRFLEALHYYSAIFDSLDAMFTPESAQRAKVEQYIFAPEIRNIVAFEGPERTERHERLEKWRKIMEGKGFKGVPLSANAVTQSKILLGLYSCDGYRLTEDKGCVGKIGQLLQLLHGDVDRNHLLLFLFFF
;
A
#
# COMPACT_ATOMS: atom_id res chain seq x y z
N MET A 1 -3.74 -5.04 14.89
CA MET A 1 -3.98 -4.77 16.33
C MET A 1 -4.21 -6.05 17.13
N GLN A 2 -5.15 -6.92 16.76
CA GLN A 2 -5.36 -8.23 17.44
C GLN A 2 -4.06 -9.06 17.58
N ALA A 3 -3.27 -9.18 16.50
CA ALA A 3 -1.98 -9.86 16.55
C ALA A 3 -0.96 -9.22 17.52
N LEU A 4 -1.05 -7.90 17.75
CA LEU A 4 -0.18 -7.21 18.72
C LEU A 4 -0.65 -7.46 20.16
N ALA A 5 -1.96 -7.52 20.40
CA ALA A 5 -2.53 -7.87 21.70
C ALA A 5 -2.18 -9.31 22.12
N ALA A 6 -2.18 -10.24 21.16
CA ALA A 6 -1.85 -11.65 21.40
C ALA A 6 -0.35 -11.96 21.49
N ARG A 7 0.52 -10.94 21.40
CA ARG A 7 1.97 -11.14 21.35
C ARG A 7 2.49 -11.65 22.71
N PRO A 8 3.40 -12.65 22.73
CA PRO A 8 4.11 -13.02 23.95
C PRO A 8 4.81 -11.80 24.57
N GLY A 9 4.59 -11.56 25.86
CA GLY A 9 5.11 -10.37 26.57
C GLY A 9 4.16 -9.17 26.58
N GLY A 10 2.95 -9.30 26.03
CA GLY A 10 1.90 -8.29 26.09
C GLY A 10 1.91 -7.28 24.95
N ALA A 11 0.80 -6.53 24.87
CA ALA A 11 0.59 -5.52 23.85
C ALA A 11 1.62 -4.37 24.00
N PRO A 12 2.34 -4.01 22.91
CA PRO A 12 3.15 -2.80 22.93
C PRO A 12 2.28 -1.55 22.97
N PHE A 13 2.88 -0.41 23.36
CA PHE A 13 2.31 0.89 23.00
C PHE A 13 2.33 1.02 21.47
N LEU A 14 1.16 1.28 20.88
CA LEU A 14 0.97 1.38 19.44
C LEU A 14 0.69 2.83 19.06
N ARG A 15 1.59 3.41 18.28
CA ARG A 15 1.35 4.70 17.63
C ARG A 15 1.10 4.49 16.15
N ILE A 16 0.10 5.17 15.61
CA ILE A 16 -0.18 5.20 14.18
C ILE A 16 -0.17 6.65 13.71
N THR A 17 0.60 6.92 12.65
CA THR A 17 0.53 8.19 11.95
C THR A 17 -0.19 7.97 10.63
N GLY A 18 -1.38 8.56 10.49
CA GLY A 18 -2.15 8.54 9.24
C GLY A 18 -1.78 9.73 8.38
N VAL A 19 -1.51 9.50 7.10
CA VAL A 19 -1.20 10.55 6.13
C VAL A 19 -2.24 10.55 5.02
N GLY A 20 -2.75 11.72 4.66
CA GLY A 20 -3.63 11.90 3.51
C GLY A 20 -3.79 13.37 3.16
N SER A 21 -4.32 13.67 1.96
CA SER A 21 -4.49 15.05 1.49
C SER A 21 -5.57 15.83 2.26
N SER A 22 -6.53 15.14 2.88
CA SER A 22 -7.57 15.75 3.72
C SER A 22 -7.31 15.44 5.20
N ILE A 23 -6.90 16.45 5.96
CA ILE A 23 -6.70 16.31 7.41
C ILE A 23 -7.98 15.87 8.13
N GLU A 24 -9.14 16.29 7.63
CA GLU A 24 -10.44 15.96 8.22
C GLU A 24 -10.73 14.46 8.07
N SER A 25 -10.57 13.91 6.86
CA SER A 25 -10.78 12.49 6.59
C SER A 25 -9.78 11.61 7.35
N VAL A 26 -8.53 12.06 7.50
CA VAL A 26 -7.50 11.36 8.29
C VAL A 26 -7.87 11.37 9.78
N ARG A 27 -8.38 12.50 10.31
CA ARG A 27 -8.86 12.60 11.70
C ARG A 27 -10.06 11.70 11.96
N GLU A 28 -11.02 11.66 11.05
CA GLU A 28 -12.18 10.75 11.15
C GLU A 28 -11.74 9.30 11.17
N THR A 29 -10.81 8.92 10.29
CA THR A 29 -10.20 7.58 10.30
C THR A 29 -9.55 7.27 11.66
N GLY A 30 -8.80 8.22 12.22
CA GLY A 30 -8.20 8.09 13.55
C GLY A 30 -9.21 7.86 14.67
N LYS A 31 -10.35 8.58 14.64
CA LYS A 31 -11.46 8.39 15.59
C LYS A 31 -12.02 6.97 15.49
N CYS A 32 -12.35 6.51 14.29
CA CYS A 32 -12.86 5.16 14.06
C CYS A 32 -11.86 4.07 14.48
N LEU A 33 -10.56 4.32 14.30
CA LEU A 33 -9.51 3.39 14.69
C LEU A 33 -9.33 3.28 16.22
N THR A 34 -9.81 4.22 17.02
CA THR A 34 -9.52 4.28 18.47
C THR A 34 -10.35 3.27 19.28
N GLU A 35 -11.53 2.86 18.79
CA GLU A 35 -12.41 1.91 19.49
C GLU A 35 -11.78 0.51 19.62
N LEU A 36 -11.11 0.03 18.57
CA LEU A 36 -10.55 -1.31 18.53
C LEU A 36 -9.37 -1.51 19.50
N PRO A 37 -8.31 -0.67 19.52
CA PRO A 37 -7.24 -0.74 20.52
C PRO A 37 -7.77 -0.70 21.95
N HIS A 38 -8.77 0.15 22.21
CA HIS A 38 -9.38 0.26 23.53
C HIS A 38 -10.03 -1.06 23.96
N SER A 39 -10.84 -1.68 23.09
CA SER A 39 -11.45 -3.01 23.36
C SER A 39 -10.41 -4.13 23.58
N LEU A 40 -9.23 -3.99 22.98
CA LEU A 40 -8.14 -4.96 23.07
C LEU A 40 -7.10 -4.62 24.16
N HIS A 41 -7.34 -3.58 24.97
CA HIS A 41 -6.42 -3.10 26.01
C HIS A 41 -5.01 -2.79 25.48
N ILE A 42 -4.92 -2.27 24.25
CA ILE A 42 -3.67 -1.83 23.63
C ILE A 42 -3.50 -0.33 23.93
N PRO A 43 -2.42 0.10 24.60
CA PRO A 43 -2.09 1.52 24.72
C PRO A 43 -1.90 2.12 23.33
N PHE A 44 -2.68 3.15 22.97
CA PHE A 44 -2.80 3.59 21.58
C PHE A 44 -2.77 5.11 21.43
N GLU A 45 -2.13 5.57 20.36
CA GLU A 45 -2.09 6.98 19.96
C GLU A 45 -2.20 7.09 18.43
N PHE A 46 -3.06 8.00 17.94
CA PHE A 46 -3.19 8.31 16.52
C PHE A 46 -2.79 9.75 16.24
N HIS A 47 -1.88 9.94 15.27
CA HIS A 47 -1.39 11.25 14.84
C HIS A 47 -1.78 11.52 13.37
N PRO A 48 -2.67 12.47 13.09
CA PRO A 48 -3.09 12.79 11.73
C PRO A 48 -2.13 13.79 11.05
N VAL A 49 -1.75 13.52 9.80
CA VAL A 49 -0.98 14.41 8.92
C VAL A 49 -1.78 14.67 7.65
N GLY A 50 -2.07 15.94 7.38
CA GLY A 50 -2.88 16.39 6.26
C GLY A 50 -2.02 17.02 5.17
N GLU A 51 -1.28 16.20 4.42
CA GLU A 51 -0.28 16.66 3.45
C GLU A 51 -0.23 15.72 2.24
N GLN A 52 0.25 16.25 1.12
CA GLN A 52 0.61 15.42 -0.04
C GLN A 52 1.91 14.67 0.21
N LEU A 53 2.10 13.52 -0.44
CA LEU A 53 3.23 12.64 -0.19
C LEU A 53 4.57 13.30 -0.56
N GLU A 54 4.59 14.03 -1.67
CA GLU A 54 5.75 14.79 -2.16
C GLU A 54 6.17 15.94 -1.23
N ASP A 55 5.24 16.43 -0.39
CA ASP A 55 5.45 17.58 0.48
C ASP A 55 5.82 17.18 1.92
N LEU A 56 5.74 15.88 2.25
CA LEU A 56 6.04 15.35 3.58
C LEU A 56 7.44 15.72 4.07
N LYS A 57 7.53 16.07 5.35
CA LYS A 57 8.77 16.37 6.06
C LYS A 57 8.93 15.48 7.30
N PRO A 58 10.17 15.12 7.69
CA PRO A 58 10.43 14.27 8.85
C PRO A 58 9.72 14.69 10.15
N HIS A 59 9.70 15.99 10.45
CA HIS A 59 9.12 16.50 11.69
C HIS A 59 7.60 16.30 11.78
N MET A 60 6.91 16.13 10.65
CA MET A 60 5.45 15.92 10.62
C MET A 60 5.03 14.59 11.25
N PHE A 61 5.91 13.58 11.29
CA PHE A 61 5.60 12.26 11.83
C PHE A 61 5.69 12.17 13.37
N ASN A 62 6.24 13.20 14.01
CA ASN A 62 6.43 13.30 15.45
C ASN A 62 7.06 12.02 16.07
N ARG A 63 8.12 11.51 15.43
CA ARG A 63 8.79 10.27 15.87
C ARG A 63 9.49 10.47 17.20
N ARG A 64 9.31 9.53 18.13
CA ARG A 64 10.00 9.53 19.42
C ARG A 64 11.23 8.61 19.37
N VAL A 65 12.27 9.00 20.09
CA VAL A 65 13.49 8.18 20.23
C VAL A 65 13.12 6.87 20.93
N GLY A 66 13.61 5.74 20.42
CA GLY A 66 13.36 4.40 20.98
C GLY A 66 12.17 3.66 20.36
N GLU A 67 11.44 4.27 19.44
CA GLU A 67 10.42 3.58 18.64
C GLU A 67 11.06 2.92 17.41
N ALA A 68 10.83 1.62 17.23
CA ALA A 68 10.90 0.98 15.93
C ALA A 68 9.83 1.53 14.98
N LEU A 69 10.12 1.51 13.70
CA LEU A 69 9.32 2.16 12.67
C LEU A 69 8.98 1.18 11.55
N ALA A 70 7.71 1.03 11.28
CA ALA A 70 7.13 0.38 10.12
C ALA A 70 6.45 1.45 9.24
N VAL A 71 6.72 1.41 7.94
CA VAL A 71 6.06 2.26 6.96
C VAL A 71 5.18 1.39 6.09
N ASN A 72 3.91 1.71 5.92
CA ASN A 72 3.00 0.96 5.06
C ASN A 72 2.37 1.88 4.01
N SER A 73 2.58 1.53 2.74
CA SER A 73 2.01 2.22 1.58
C SER A 73 1.20 1.25 0.74
N VAL A 74 -0.05 1.61 0.43
CA VAL A 74 -0.97 0.78 -0.33
C VAL A 74 -1.59 1.61 -1.44
N ASN A 75 -1.22 1.34 -2.70
CA ASN A 75 -1.70 2.01 -3.91
C ASN A 75 -1.56 3.54 -3.82
N ARG A 76 -0.35 4.02 -3.51
CA ARG A 76 -0.10 5.45 -3.27
C ARG A 76 1.19 5.96 -3.91
N LEU A 77 2.26 5.16 -3.94
CA LEU A 77 3.55 5.63 -4.44
C LEU A 77 3.53 5.87 -5.95
N HIS A 78 2.71 5.11 -6.70
CA HIS A 78 2.54 5.34 -8.14
C HIS A 78 2.00 6.73 -8.49
N ARG A 79 1.32 7.42 -7.56
CA ARG A 79 0.79 8.77 -7.80
C ARG A 79 1.80 9.88 -7.57
N VAL A 80 2.91 9.58 -6.90
CA VAL A 80 3.93 10.57 -6.59
C VAL A 80 4.70 10.91 -7.87
N PRO A 81 4.83 12.20 -8.22
CA PRO A 81 5.61 12.63 -9.39
C PRO A 81 7.04 12.06 -9.37
N SER A 82 7.55 11.64 -10.52
CA SER A 82 8.84 10.93 -10.62
C SER A 82 10.03 11.74 -10.10
N ASN A 83 9.99 13.06 -10.23
CA ASN A 83 10.97 14.00 -9.70
C ASN A 83 10.92 14.13 -8.16
N SER A 84 9.78 13.81 -7.53
CA SER A 84 9.57 13.88 -6.08
C SER A 84 9.70 12.52 -5.38
N LEU A 85 9.36 11.43 -6.06
CA LEU A 85 9.38 10.06 -5.51
C LEU A 85 10.75 9.71 -4.92
N GLY A 86 11.83 10.08 -5.62
CA GLY A 86 13.18 9.81 -5.15
C GLY A 86 13.55 10.53 -3.85
N ASN A 87 12.96 11.71 -3.59
CA ASN A 87 13.18 12.49 -2.38
C ASN A 87 12.33 11.95 -1.23
N LEU A 88 11.07 11.60 -1.50
CA LEU A 88 10.19 10.93 -0.55
C LEU A 88 10.80 9.63 -0.02
N LEU A 89 11.28 8.77 -0.91
CA LEU A 89 11.91 7.50 -0.53
C LEU A 89 13.20 7.69 0.26
N ALA A 90 14.02 8.68 -0.09
CA ALA A 90 15.21 9.03 0.67
C ALA A 90 14.84 9.53 2.08
N MET A 91 13.85 10.41 2.19
CA MET A 91 13.35 10.90 3.47
C MET A 91 12.83 9.75 4.34
N ILE A 92 12.03 8.83 3.79
CA ILE A 92 11.55 7.64 4.51
C ILE A 92 12.73 6.80 4.99
N ARG A 93 13.72 6.53 4.13
CA ARG A 93 14.93 5.77 4.52
C ARG A 93 15.69 6.47 5.65
N ASP A 94 15.83 7.79 5.58
CA ASP A 94 16.56 8.56 6.59
C ASP A 94 15.83 8.59 7.95
N GLN A 95 14.55 8.21 7.98
CA GLN A 95 13.83 7.86 9.22
C GLN A 95 14.19 6.46 9.74
N ALA A 96 15.12 5.71 9.14
CA ALA A 96 15.56 4.39 9.56
C ALA A 96 14.40 3.43 9.95
N PRO A 97 13.45 3.15 9.04
CA PRO A 97 12.39 2.20 9.29
C PRO A 97 12.93 0.77 9.37
N ASN A 98 12.47 0.01 10.36
CA ASN A 98 12.73 -1.41 10.48
C ASN A 98 12.10 -2.20 9.32
N ILE A 99 10.93 -1.76 8.84
CA ILE A 99 10.27 -2.37 7.70
C ILE A 99 9.47 -1.34 6.90
N VAL A 100 9.47 -1.48 5.59
CA VAL A 100 8.56 -0.80 4.67
C VAL A 100 7.76 -1.87 3.95
N THR A 101 6.44 -1.74 3.98
CA THR A 101 5.51 -2.57 3.22
C THR A 101 4.92 -1.74 2.10
N GLN A 102 5.04 -2.27 0.88
CA GLN A 102 4.55 -1.61 -0.33
C GLN A 102 3.57 -2.54 -1.02
N VAL A 103 2.35 -2.04 -1.24
CA VAL A 103 1.35 -2.68 -2.09
C VAL A 103 1.05 -1.79 -3.27
N GLU A 104 1.21 -2.30 -4.48
CA GLU A 104 0.99 -1.54 -5.72
C GLU A 104 0.31 -2.41 -6.79
N GLN A 105 -0.33 -1.77 -7.76
CA GLN A 105 -0.95 -2.46 -8.89
C GLN A 105 0.12 -2.99 -9.86
N GLU A 106 0.02 -4.27 -10.24
CA GLU A 106 0.97 -4.92 -11.16
C GLU A 106 0.59 -4.64 -12.62
N ALA A 107 0.96 -3.45 -13.10
CA ALA A 107 0.65 -3.04 -14.46
C ALA A 107 1.68 -2.05 -15.02
N SER A 108 1.80 -1.95 -16.35
CA SER A 108 2.70 -1.00 -17.02
C SER A 108 1.93 0.21 -17.58
N HIS A 109 1.26 0.95 -16.70
CA HIS A 109 0.42 2.10 -17.07
C HIS A 109 1.20 3.43 -17.16
N ASN A 110 2.53 3.42 -17.04
CA ASN A 110 3.35 4.64 -17.11
C ASN A 110 4.21 4.76 -18.37
N GLY A 111 3.91 4.00 -19.42
CA GLY A 111 4.60 4.11 -20.71
C GLY A 111 4.49 5.52 -21.33
N PRO A 112 5.48 5.96 -22.14
CA PRO A 112 5.50 7.30 -22.71
C PRO A 112 4.44 7.48 -23.82
N TYR A 113 4.02 6.40 -24.48
CA TYR A 113 3.09 6.44 -25.61
C TYR A 113 1.68 6.01 -25.21
N PHE A 114 0.67 6.75 -25.68
CA PHE A 114 -0.74 6.48 -25.43
C PHE A 114 -1.16 5.06 -25.78
N LEU A 115 -0.89 4.60 -27.02
CA LEU A 115 -1.37 3.30 -27.50
C LEU A 115 -0.89 2.14 -26.62
N GLY A 116 0.36 2.19 -26.16
CA GLY A 116 0.91 1.17 -25.26
C GLY A 116 0.19 1.15 -23.91
N ARG A 117 -0.05 2.33 -23.32
CA ARG A 117 -0.81 2.43 -22.06
C ARG A 117 -2.25 1.97 -22.21
N PHE A 118 -2.90 2.33 -23.32
CA PHE A 118 -4.28 1.95 -23.60
C PHE A 118 -4.43 0.43 -23.71
N LEU A 119 -3.56 -0.25 -24.46
CA LEU A 119 -3.60 -1.70 -24.61
C LEU A 119 -3.31 -2.42 -23.29
N GLU A 120 -2.30 -1.95 -22.53
CA GLU A 120 -2.02 -2.51 -21.19
C GLU A 120 -3.21 -2.32 -20.24
N ALA A 121 -3.82 -1.14 -20.21
CA ALA A 121 -4.99 -0.86 -19.40
C ALA A 121 -6.19 -1.72 -19.81
N LEU A 122 -6.45 -1.87 -21.11
CA LEU A 122 -7.52 -2.72 -21.61
C LEU A 122 -7.33 -4.16 -21.12
N HIS A 123 -6.15 -4.75 -21.31
CA HIS A 123 -5.88 -6.12 -20.84
C HIS A 123 -5.99 -6.25 -19.32
N TYR A 124 -5.41 -5.31 -18.57
CA TYR A 124 -5.43 -5.33 -17.11
C TYR A 124 -6.85 -5.23 -16.56
N TYR A 125 -7.62 -4.23 -17.01
CA TYR A 125 -8.97 -4.02 -16.50
C TYR A 125 -9.95 -5.06 -17.04
N SER A 126 -9.77 -5.63 -18.23
CA SER A 126 -10.55 -6.80 -18.65
C SER A 126 -10.41 -7.95 -17.65
N ALA A 127 -9.18 -8.29 -17.23
CA ALA A 127 -8.98 -9.35 -16.24
C ALA A 127 -9.60 -9.02 -14.86
N ILE A 128 -9.57 -7.75 -14.44
CA ILE A 128 -10.22 -7.31 -13.21
C ILE A 128 -11.74 -7.44 -13.31
N PHE A 129 -12.34 -6.98 -14.41
CA PHE A 129 -13.79 -7.03 -14.63
C PHE A 129 -14.28 -8.48 -14.80
N ASP A 130 -13.56 -9.34 -15.51
CA ASP A 130 -13.83 -10.79 -15.58
C ASP A 130 -13.82 -11.42 -14.17
N SER A 131 -12.91 -10.97 -13.30
CA SER A 131 -12.86 -11.44 -11.91
C SER A 131 -14.05 -10.96 -11.07
N LEU A 132 -14.59 -9.77 -11.36
CA LEU A 132 -15.82 -9.28 -10.74
C LEU A 132 -17.05 -10.04 -11.26
N ASP A 133 -17.12 -10.31 -12.56
CA ASP A 133 -18.16 -11.13 -13.18
C ASP A 133 -18.24 -12.53 -12.58
N ALA A 134 -17.08 -13.14 -12.25
CA ALA A 134 -17.02 -14.44 -11.60
C ALA A 134 -17.51 -14.42 -10.13
N MET A 135 -17.52 -13.26 -9.48
CA MET A 135 -17.77 -13.12 -8.03
C MET A 135 -19.12 -12.48 -7.70
N PHE A 136 -19.70 -11.71 -8.61
CA PHE A 136 -20.90 -10.91 -8.39
C PHE A 136 -21.89 -11.08 -9.52
N THR A 137 -23.18 -11.02 -9.20
CA THR A 137 -24.23 -10.95 -10.23
C THR A 137 -24.14 -9.62 -10.98
N PRO A 138 -24.61 -9.56 -12.25
CA PRO A 138 -24.61 -8.33 -13.03
C PRO A 138 -25.35 -7.16 -12.35
N GLU A 139 -26.38 -7.44 -11.55
CA GLU A 139 -27.19 -6.43 -10.85
C GLU A 139 -26.62 -6.00 -9.49
N SER A 140 -25.43 -6.49 -9.12
CA SER A 140 -24.79 -6.18 -7.84
C SER A 140 -24.48 -4.69 -7.71
N ALA A 141 -25.17 -4.00 -6.81
CA ALA A 141 -24.94 -2.58 -6.53
C ALA A 141 -23.52 -2.31 -5.98
N GLN A 142 -22.95 -3.28 -5.24
CA GLN A 142 -21.59 -3.22 -4.72
C GLN A 142 -20.58 -3.27 -5.86
N ARG A 143 -20.78 -4.17 -6.83
CA ARG A 143 -19.96 -4.25 -8.03
C ARG A 143 -20.01 -2.95 -8.83
N ALA A 144 -21.22 -2.45 -9.12
CA ALA A 144 -21.40 -1.21 -9.85
C ALA A 144 -20.68 -0.03 -9.17
N LYS A 145 -20.72 0.05 -7.83
CA LYS A 145 -19.98 1.08 -7.08
C LYS A 145 -18.47 0.96 -7.23
N VAL A 146 -17.90 -0.24 -7.18
CA VAL A 146 -16.46 -0.45 -7.38
C VAL A 146 -16.06 -0.05 -8.80
N GLU A 147 -16.79 -0.50 -9.80
CA GLU A 147 -16.52 -0.17 -11.21
C GLU A 147 -16.62 1.34 -11.45
N GLN A 148 -17.67 2.00 -10.93
CA GLN A 148 -17.94 3.41 -11.18
C GLN A 148 -17.05 4.37 -10.38
N TYR A 149 -16.80 4.09 -9.11
CA TYR A 149 -16.13 5.04 -8.20
C TYR A 149 -14.65 4.74 -7.97
N ILE A 150 -14.18 3.53 -8.31
CA ILE A 150 -12.77 3.15 -8.17
C ILE A 150 -12.12 3.01 -9.55
N PHE A 151 -12.61 2.09 -10.39
CA PHE A 151 -11.91 1.76 -11.64
C PHE A 151 -12.16 2.76 -12.77
N ALA A 152 -13.38 3.27 -12.95
CA ALA A 152 -13.66 4.23 -14.01
C ALA A 152 -12.83 5.53 -13.90
N PRO A 153 -12.65 6.15 -12.72
CA PRO A 153 -11.74 7.29 -12.56
C PRO A 153 -10.29 6.94 -12.87
N GLU A 154 -9.80 5.76 -12.44
CA GLU A 154 -8.44 5.32 -12.72
C GLU A 154 -8.19 5.11 -14.22
N ILE A 155 -9.08 4.36 -14.90
CA ILE A 155 -9.04 4.15 -16.35
C ILE A 155 -9.05 5.49 -17.08
N ARG A 156 -9.96 6.40 -16.68
CA ARG A 156 -10.05 7.72 -17.28
C ARG A 156 -8.74 8.49 -17.12
N ASN A 157 -8.10 8.45 -15.95
CA ASN A 157 -6.83 9.13 -15.73
C ASN A 157 -5.71 8.54 -16.59
N ILE A 158 -5.61 7.21 -16.69
CA ILE A 158 -4.58 6.51 -17.49
C ILE A 158 -4.69 6.85 -18.99
N VAL A 159 -5.92 6.87 -19.50
CA VAL A 159 -6.21 6.96 -20.94
C VAL A 159 -6.36 8.41 -21.41
N ALA A 160 -7.08 9.24 -20.68
CA ALA A 160 -7.51 10.56 -21.17
C ALA A 160 -6.60 11.72 -20.77
N PHE A 161 -5.73 11.54 -19.77
CA PHE A 161 -4.86 12.61 -19.26
C PHE A 161 -3.41 12.41 -19.69
N GLU A 162 -2.64 13.49 -19.69
CA GLU A 162 -1.20 13.49 -19.96
C GLU A 162 -0.46 14.43 -19.01
N GLY A 163 0.87 14.39 -19.04
CA GLY A 163 1.69 15.32 -18.28
C GLY A 163 1.37 15.30 -16.78
N PRO A 164 1.41 16.44 -16.07
CA PRO A 164 1.14 16.50 -14.63
C PRO A 164 -0.27 16.06 -14.20
N GLU A 165 -1.27 16.17 -15.09
CA GLU A 165 -2.65 15.80 -14.77
C GLU A 165 -2.87 14.28 -14.78
N ARG A 166 -1.99 13.53 -15.42
CA ARG A 166 -1.96 12.06 -15.33
C ARG A 166 -1.22 11.63 -14.07
N THR A 167 -1.95 11.13 -13.09
CA THR A 167 -1.46 10.74 -11.77
C THR A 167 -1.43 9.22 -11.59
N GLU A 168 -2.27 8.44 -12.28
CA GLU A 168 -2.27 6.98 -12.22
C GLU A 168 -1.12 6.40 -13.08
N ARG A 169 0.03 6.15 -12.44
CA ARG A 169 1.28 5.74 -13.10
C ARG A 169 1.80 4.40 -12.59
N HIS A 170 0.97 3.38 -12.69
CA HIS A 170 1.32 2.02 -12.28
C HIS A 170 2.58 1.50 -12.98
N GLU A 171 3.39 0.75 -12.24
CA GLU A 171 4.63 0.14 -12.69
C GLU A 171 4.70 -1.31 -12.20
N ARG A 172 5.40 -2.16 -12.95
CA ARG A 172 5.57 -3.57 -12.58
C ARG A 172 6.55 -3.77 -11.42
N LEU A 173 6.46 -4.91 -10.73
CA LEU A 173 7.30 -5.29 -9.58
C LEU A 173 8.79 -5.05 -9.83
N GLU A 174 9.29 -5.49 -10.98
CA GLU A 174 10.71 -5.38 -11.31
C GLU A 174 11.21 -3.94 -11.30
N LYS A 175 10.36 -3.00 -11.71
CA LYS A 175 10.68 -1.57 -11.73
C LYS A 175 10.58 -0.98 -10.33
N TRP A 176 9.55 -1.33 -9.56
CA TRP A 176 9.47 -0.95 -8.15
C TRP A 176 10.68 -1.42 -7.35
N ARG A 177 11.08 -2.68 -7.52
CA ARG A 177 12.27 -3.26 -6.91
C ARG A 177 13.52 -2.41 -7.21
N LYS A 178 13.76 -2.09 -8.49
CA LYS A 178 14.89 -1.23 -8.89
C LYS A 178 14.84 0.17 -8.27
N ILE A 179 13.66 0.78 -8.19
CA ILE A 179 13.46 2.10 -7.57
C ILE A 179 13.80 2.05 -6.08
N MET A 180 13.29 1.04 -5.36
CA MET A 180 13.50 0.89 -3.92
C MET A 180 14.96 0.53 -3.60
N GLU A 181 15.55 -0.42 -4.32
CA GLU A 181 16.98 -0.78 -4.19
C GLU A 181 17.90 0.39 -4.53
N GLY A 182 17.57 1.15 -5.57
CA GLY A 182 18.29 2.38 -5.94
C GLY A 182 18.26 3.47 -4.86
N LYS A 183 17.36 3.35 -3.87
CA LYS A 183 17.31 4.22 -2.69
C LYS A 183 17.93 3.62 -1.45
N GLY A 184 18.42 2.38 -1.50
CA GLY A 184 19.10 1.69 -0.39
C GLY A 184 18.20 0.78 0.43
N PHE A 185 16.96 0.55 0.00
CA PHE A 185 16.11 -0.49 0.60
C PHE A 185 16.53 -1.87 0.12
N LYS A 186 16.36 -2.88 0.97
CA LYS A 186 16.65 -4.28 0.63
C LYS A 186 15.39 -5.13 0.70
N GLY A 187 15.14 -5.94 -0.33
CA GLY A 187 14.06 -6.91 -0.36
C GLY A 187 14.12 -7.89 0.81
N VAL A 188 13.00 -8.07 1.51
CA VAL A 188 12.84 -9.09 2.55
C VAL A 188 11.76 -10.07 2.11
N PRO A 189 12.01 -11.40 2.19
CA PRO A 189 10.98 -12.36 1.87
C PRO A 189 9.82 -12.31 2.86
N LEU A 190 8.60 -12.41 2.34
CA LEU A 190 7.41 -12.67 3.14
C LEU A 190 7.57 -13.98 3.94
N SER A 191 7.07 -13.98 5.17
CA SER A 191 7.11 -15.18 6.00
C SER A 191 6.21 -16.28 5.43
N ALA A 192 6.57 -17.55 5.66
CA ALA A 192 5.76 -18.68 5.25
C ALA A 192 4.32 -18.61 5.81
N ASN A 193 4.16 -18.05 7.02
CA ASN A 193 2.85 -17.79 7.61
C ASN A 193 2.07 -16.75 6.82
N ALA A 194 2.69 -15.63 6.41
CA ALA A 194 2.03 -14.62 5.59
C ALA A 194 1.58 -15.20 4.24
N VAL A 195 2.45 -15.98 3.58
CA VAL A 195 2.11 -16.68 2.34
C VAL A 195 0.94 -17.65 2.53
N THR A 196 0.95 -18.43 3.61
CA THR A 196 -0.11 -19.40 3.92
C THR A 196 -1.43 -18.70 4.20
N GLN A 197 -1.42 -17.61 4.97
CA GLN A 197 -2.60 -16.79 5.23
C GLN A 197 -3.16 -16.19 3.93
N SER A 198 -2.31 -15.74 3.01
CA SER A 198 -2.74 -15.29 1.69
C SER A 198 -3.42 -16.41 0.89
N LYS A 199 -2.87 -17.64 0.90
CA LYS A 199 -3.47 -18.80 0.22
C LYS A 199 -4.83 -19.17 0.82
N ILE A 200 -4.95 -19.15 2.15
CA ILE A 200 -6.23 -19.40 2.84
C ILE A 200 -7.25 -18.33 2.46
N LEU A 201 -6.87 -17.05 2.51
CA LEU A 201 -7.75 -15.95 2.14
C LEU A 201 -8.23 -16.05 0.69
N LEU A 202 -7.37 -16.49 -0.23
CA LEU A 202 -7.77 -16.75 -1.62
C LEU A 202 -8.82 -17.86 -1.71
N GLY A 203 -8.62 -18.97 -0.99
CA GLY A 203 -9.54 -20.11 -0.98
C GLY A 203 -10.91 -19.82 -0.34
N LEU A 204 -11.06 -18.72 0.41
CA LEU A 204 -12.36 -18.27 0.91
C LEU A 204 -13.26 -17.68 -0.18
N TYR A 205 -12.70 -17.28 -1.32
CA TYR A 205 -13.47 -16.78 -2.46
C TYR A 205 -13.71 -17.93 -3.44
N SER A 206 -14.97 -18.06 -3.89
CA SER A 206 -15.44 -19.21 -4.70
C SER A 206 -15.00 -19.15 -6.17
N CYS A 207 -13.89 -18.48 -6.50
CA CYS A 207 -13.43 -18.38 -7.89
C CYS A 207 -12.05 -19.02 -8.09
N ASP A 208 -11.99 -19.90 -9.08
CA ASP A 208 -10.77 -20.62 -9.50
C ASP A 208 -9.79 -19.73 -10.27
N GLY A 209 -10.09 -18.43 -10.43
CA GLY A 209 -9.31 -17.50 -11.24
C GLY A 209 -8.10 -16.89 -10.51
N TYR A 210 -8.15 -16.73 -9.18
CA TYR A 210 -7.06 -16.05 -8.46
C TYR A 210 -5.88 -16.98 -8.20
N ARG A 211 -4.71 -16.60 -8.72
CA ARG A 211 -3.44 -17.28 -8.43
C ARG A 211 -2.52 -16.41 -7.59
N LEU A 212 -1.87 -17.04 -6.61
CA LEU A 212 -0.75 -16.46 -5.88
C LEU A 212 0.55 -16.76 -6.64
N THR A 213 1.33 -15.74 -6.98
CA THR A 213 2.68 -15.91 -7.51
C THR A 213 3.69 -15.39 -6.50
N GLU A 214 4.77 -16.16 -6.28
CA GLU A 214 5.87 -15.79 -5.41
C GLU A 214 7.08 -15.46 -6.30
N ASP A 215 7.60 -14.23 -6.24
CA ASP A 215 8.84 -13.83 -6.91
C ASP A 215 9.79 -13.17 -5.91
N LYS A 216 10.90 -13.87 -5.62
CA LYS A 216 12.00 -13.39 -4.76
C LYS A 216 11.52 -12.73 -3.45
N GLY A 217 10.55 -13.37 -2.78
CA GLY A 217 10.03 -12.89 -1.50
C GLY A 217 8.87 -11.88 -1.58
N CYS A 218 8.45 -11.50 -2.79
CA CYS A 218 7.24 -10.72 -3.05
C CYS A 218 6.09 -11.67 -3.39
N VAL A 219 4.87 -11.27 -3.08
CA VAL A 219 3.66 -12.05 -3.38
C VAL A 219 2.74 -11.21 -4.26
N GLY A 220 2.28 -11.78 -5.36
CA GLY A 220 1.27 -11.20 -6.25
C GLY A 220 -0.04 -11.97 -6.22
N LYS A 221 -1.16 -11.25 -6.26
CA LYS A 221 -2.50 -11.73 -6.68
C LYS A 221 -2.84 -11.00 -7.99
N ILE A 222 -3.81 -11.49 -8.77
CA ILE A 222 -4.29 -10.79 -9.99
C ILE A 222 -4.39 -9.28 -9.73
N GLY A 223 -3.56 -8.53 -10.45
CA GLY A 223 -3.52 -7.08 -10.44
C GLY A 223 -2.85 -6.39 -9.25
N GLN A 224 -2.48 -7.08 -8.17
CA GLN A 224 -1.87 -6.44 -6.99
C GLN A 224 -0.65 -7.21 -6.47
N LEU A 225 0.37 -6.47 -6.03
CA LEU A 225 1.58 -7.00 -5.44
C LEU A 225 1.81 -6.47 -4.05
N LEU A 226 2.37 -7.31 -3.18
CA LEU A 226 2.90 -6.94 -1.88
C LEU A 226 4.40 -7.23 -1.83
N GLN A 227 5.18 -6.23 -1.45
CA GLN A 227 6.61 -6.31 -1.20
C GLN A 227 6.96 -5.82 0.21
N LEU A 228 7.85 -6.56 0.89
CA LEU A 228 8.46 -6.16 2.16
C LEU A 228 9.91 -5.71 1.92
N LEU A 229 10.30 -4.63 2.59
CA LEU A 229 11.60 -3.98 2.40
C LEU A 229 12.19 -3.58 3.76
N HIS A 230 13.48 -3.83 3.98
CA HIS A 230 14.19 -3.38 5.19
C HIS A 230 14.86 -2.02 4.95
N GLY A 231 14.80 -1.12 5.94
CA GLY A 231 15.69 0.05 6.02
C GLY A 231 16.90 -0.29 6.87
N ASP A 232 18.13 -0.04 6.41
CA ASP A 232 19.34 -0.46 7.14
C ASP A 232 19.35 0.07 8.59
N VAL A 233 19.72 -0.81 9.55
CA VAL A 233 20.19 -0.62 10.95
C VAL A 233 19.66 -1.69 11.92
N ASP A 234 20.61 -2.33 12.62
CA ASP A 234 20.44 -3.16 13.81
C ASP A 234 19.78 -2.40 14.97
N ARG A 235 18.59 -2.84 15.42
CA ARG A 235 18.18 -2.82 16.85
C ARG A 235 16.78 -3.40 17.08
N ASN A 236 16.63 -4.01 18.25
CA ASN A 236 15.38 -4.58 18.78
C ASN A 236 14.38 -3.51 19.28
N HIS A 237 13.10 -3.74 18.96
CA HIS A 237 11.84 -3.33 19.62
C HIS A 237 11.04 -2.06 19.19
N LEU A 238 9.70 -2.26 19.12
CA LEU A 238 8.51 -1.35 19.18
C LEU A 238 8.00 -0.56 17.94
N LEU A 239 7.01 -1.08 17.20
CA LEU A 239 6.55 -0.61 15.87
C LEU A 239 5.63 0.64 15.86
N LEU A 240 6.04 1.73 15.19
CA LEU A 240 5.19 2.78 14.61
C LEU A 240 4.67 2.27 13.26
N PHE A 241 3.38 2.40 12.92
CA PHE A 241 2.92 2.17 11.54
C PHE A 241 2.54 3.50 10.90
N LEU A 242 3.18 3.84 9.78
CA LEU A 242 2.69 4.89 8.87
C LEU A 242 1.69 4.24 7.91
N PHE A 243 0.46 4.72 7.86
CA PHE A 243 -0.50 4.34 6.83
C PHE A 243 -0.72 5.53 5.90
N PHE A 244 -0.44 5.34 4.62
CA PHE A 244 -0.85 6.27 3.58
C PHE A 244 -2.27 5.89 3.12
N PHE A 245 -3.25 6.73 3.48
CA PHE A 245 -4.64 6.58 3.07
C PHE A 245 -4.98 7.44 1.86
#